data_AF-A0A3F3L8W5-F1
#
_entry.id   AF-A0A3F3L8W5-F1
#
_cell.length_a   1.000
_cell.length_b   1.000
_cell.length_c   1.000
_cell.angle_alpha   90.00
_cell.angle_beta   90.00
_cell.angle_gamma   90.00
#
_symmetry.space_group_name_H-M   'P 1'
#
loop_
_entity.id
_entity.type
_entity.pdbx_description
1 polymer ?
#
loop_
_entity_poly.entity_id
_entity_poly.type
_entity_poly.pdbx_seq_one_letter_code
_entity_poly.pdbx_strand_id
1 'polypeptide(L)'
;MENHADHLVNDYDHKKDYKWISQAIESLDPAVDYAEIWRLSTNYYIDDFVMNLIYTLGIPAFTQPPEGSIVMGVSTKKAVKQPQKRADDTLQHFWFWFEFGPDHPNMKASLAHVNLVHESLSKKNPNTFVKRDVIYTCCWIACMFHRLKLSLGLNGYSEKQKIATNIYWKKIVAMFWSEDGLLTVILP
;
A
#
# COMPACT_ATOMS: atom_id res chain seq x y z
N MET A 1 39.16 34.90 -4.54
CA MET A 1 38.13 34.46 -3.58
C MET A 1 37.53 33.19 -4.15
N GLU A 2 38.07 32.05 -3.73
CA GLU A 2 37.49 30.74 -4.04
C GLU A 2 36.13 30.63 -3.36
N ASN A 3 35.15 30.15 -4.12
CA ASN A 3 33.75 30.13 -3.70
C ASN A 3 33.55 28.92 -2.78
N HIS A 4 33.20 29.17 -1.51
CA HIS A 4 32.93 28.18 -0.46
C HIS A 4 31.73 27.24 -0.74
N ALA A 5 31.26 27.14 -1.98
CA ALA A 5 30.13 26.30 -2.40
C ALA A 5 30.54 24.90 -2.86
N ASP A 6 31.82 24.66 -3.15
CA ASP A 6 32.29 23.39 -3.72
C ASP A 6 32.46 22.26 -2.69
N HIS A 7 32.24 22.54 -1.41
CA HIS A 7 32.44 21.57 -0.32
C HIS A 7 31.15 20.90 0.17
N LEU A 8 29.97 21.29 -0.33
CA LEU A 8 28.68 20.77 0.15
C LEU A 8 27.92 19.92 -0.87
N VAL A 9 28.52 19.61 -2.03
CA VAL A 9 27.85 18.84 -3.10
C VAL A 9 28.32 17.38 -3.17
N ASN A 10 29.30 16.96 -2.36
CA ASN A 10 29.99 15.68 -2.53
C ASN A 10 29.64 14.56 -1.54
N ASP A 11 28.62 14.72 -0.68
CA ASP A 11 28.30 13.71 0.36
C ASP A 11 26.94 13.00 0.20
N TYR A 12 26.26 13.20 -0.94
CA TYR A 12 25.15 12.32 -1.32
C TYR A 12 25.70 11.12 -2.11
N ASP A 13 26.21 10.13 -1.37
CA ASP A 13 26.55 8.79 -1.84
C ASP A 13 25.28 8.06 -2.34
N HIS A 14 24.81 8.43 -3.53
CA HIS A 14 23.65 7.83 -4.21
C HIS A 14 23.97 6.49 -4.89
N LYS A 15 25.01 5.76 -4.48
CA LYS A 15 25.35 4.45 -5.08
C LYS A 15 25.60 3.37 -4.03
N LYS A 16 24.65 3.19 -3.10
CA LYS A 16 24.39 1.83 -2.61
C LYS A 16 23.74 1.04 -3.74
N ASP A 17 24.57 0.34 -4.52
CA ASP A 17 24.14 -0.64 -5.51
C ASP A 17 23.20 -1.65 -4.83
N TYR A 18 21.88 -1.44 -4.97
CA TYR A 18 20.84 -2.38 -4.52
C TYR A 18 20.85 -3.71 -5.32
N LYS A 19 21.97 -4.04 -5.97
CA LYS A 19 22.22 -5.31 -6.66
C LYS A 19 21.99 -6.48 -5.72
N TRP A 20 22.32 -6.33 -4.43
CA TRP A 20 22.09 -7.35 -3.42
C TRP A 20 20.59 -7.62 -3.22
N ILE A 21 19.71 -6.63 -3.35
CA ILE A 21 18.25 -6.82 -3.21
C ILE A 21 17.73 -7.65 -4.36
N SER A 22 18.14 -7.33 -5.58
CA SER A 22 17.78 -8.14 -6.75
C SER A 22 18.30 -9.57 -6.59
N GLN A 23 19.55 -9.75 -6.15
CA GLN A 23 20.11 -11.08 -5.88
C GLN A 23 19.35 -11.84 -4.79
N ALA A 24 18.96 -11.16 -3.72
CA ALA A 24 18.16 -11.72 -2.64
C ALA A 24 16.77 -12.14 -3.12
N ILE A 25 16.08 -11.31 -3.93
CA ILE A 25 14.79 -11.67 -4.52
C ILE A 25 14.94 -12.89 -5.45
N GLU A 26 16.03 -12.96 -6.23
CA GLU A 26 16.28 -14.09 -7.12
C GLU A 26 16.57 -15.40 -6.37
N SER A 27 17.11 -15.37 -5.16
CA SER A 27 17.34 -16.59 -4.36
C SER A 27 16.10 -17.13 -3.64
N LEU A 28 15.03 -16.34 -3.53
CA LEU A 28 13.81 -16.69 -2.79
C LEU A 28 12.78 -17.43 -3.66
N ASP A 29 11.98 -18.30 -3.05
CA ASP A 29 10.85 -18.97 -3.70
C ASP A 29 9.60 -18.09 -3.58
N PRO A 30 9.02 -17.59 -4.69
CA PRO A 30 7.84 -16.73 -4.62
C PRO A 30 6.57 -17.39 -4.09
N ALA A 31 6.49 -18.72 -4.00
CA ALA A 31 5.37 -19.42 -3.40
C ALA A 31 5.47 -19.50 -1.86
N VAL A 32 6.71 -19.50 -1.33
CA VAL A 32 7.00 -19.70 0.11
C VAL A 32 7.38 -18.38 0.76
N ASP A 33 8.33 -17.66 0.16
CA ASP A 33 8.98 -16.46 0.70
C ASP A 33 8.32 -15.16 0.21
N TYR A 34 7.07 -15.24 -0.23
CA TYR A 34 6.34 -14.13 -0.85
C TYR A 34 6.32 -12.87 0.03
N ALA A 35 6.29 -13.01 1.36
CA ALA A 35 6.32 -11.89 2.29
C ALA A 35 7.66 -11.16 2.28
N GLU A 36 8.77 -11.91 2.25
CA GLU A 36 10.11 -11.33 2.19
C GLU A 36 10.37 -10.68 0.83
N ILE A 37 9.94 -11.32 -0.27
CA ILE A 37 10.01 -10.72 -1.60
C ILE A 37 9.24 -9.40 -1.65
N TRP A 38 8.04 -9.34 -1.06
CA TRP A 38 7.27 -8.10 -0.99
C TRP A 38 8.01 -7.03 -0.17
N ARG A 39 8.51 -7.38 1.00
CA ARG A 39 9.26 -6.47 1.89
C ARG A 39 10.50 -5.90 1.19
N LEU A 40 11.29 -6.75 0.51
CA LEU A 40 12.45 -6.34 -0.30
C LEU A 40 12.04 -5.46 -1.49
N SER A 41 10.88 -5.74 -2.10
CA SER A 41 10.34 -4.96 -3.21
C SER A 41 9.78 -3.60 -2.80
N THR A 42 9.54 -3.39 -1.51
CA THR A 42 8.89 -2.20 -0.97
C THR A 42 9.81 -1.40 -0.05
N ASN A 43 10.11 -1.90 1.15
CA ASN A 43 10.72 -1.12 2.24
C ASN A 43 12.12 -0.55 1.95
N TYR A 44 12.81 -1.02 0.92
CA TYR A 44 14.13 -0.51 0.51
C TYR A 44 14.09 0.42 -0.69
N TYR A 45 13.01 0.41 -1.48
CA TYR A 45 12.87 1.24 -2.68
C TYR A 45 11.87 2.39 -2.48
N ILE A 46 11.21 2.42 -1.33
CA ILE A 46 10.14 3.35 -1.03
C ILE A 46 10.53 4.10 0.24
N ASP A 47 10.57 5.41 0.13
CA ASP A 47 10.68 6.33 1.25
C ASP A 47 9.36 7.09 1.43
N ASP A 48 9.35 8.03 2.39
CA ASP A 48 8.18 8.87 2.64
C ASP A 48 7.78 9.69 1.42
N PHE A 49 8.73 10.11 0.58
CA PHE A 49 8.42 10.85 -0.65
C PHE A 49 7.62 9.98 -1.61
N VAL A 50 8.10 8.77 -1.92
CA VAL A 50 7.41 7.82 -2.81
C VAL A 50 6.05 7.43 -2.24
N MET A 51 5.94 7.19 -0.92
CA MET A 51 4.66 6.90 -0.28
C MET A 51 3.66 8.05 -0.37
N ASN A 52 4.09 9.30 -0.16
CA ASN A 52 3.21 10.47 -0.29
C ASN A 52 2.75 10.68 -1.73
N LEU A 53 3.63 10.49 -2.71
CA LEU A 53 3.28 10.53 -4.13
C LEU A 53 2.21 9.48 -4.45
N ILE A 54 2.42 8.25 -3.99
CA ILE A 54 1.51 7.14 -4.21
C ILE A 54 0.17 7.36 -3.54
N TYR A 55 0.15 7.85 -2.31
CA TYR A 55 -1.07 8.19 -1.62
C TYR A 55 -1.88 9.22 -2.41
N THR A 56 -1.20 10.24 -2.93
CA THR A 56 -1.81 11.28 -3.77
C THR A 56 -2.42 10.69 -5.04
N LEU A 57 -1.73 9.77 -5.72
CA LEU A 57 -2.23 9.09 -6.91
C LEU A 57 -3.34 8.06 -6.61
N GLY A 58 -3.31 7.47 -5.41
CA GLY A 58 -4.23 6.43 -4.98
C GLY A 58 -5.58 6.96 -4.51
N ILE A 59 -5.61 8.13 -3.86
CA ILE A 59 -6.86 8.70 -3.34
C ILE A 59 -7.95 8.82 -4.42
N PRO A 60 -7.68 9.39 -5.62
CA PRO A 60 -8.68 9.39 -6.69
C PRO A 60 -9.16 8.00 -7.07
N ALA A 61 -8.29 6.98 -7.07
CA ALA A 61 -8.66 5.59 -7.37
C ALA A 61 -9.56 5.01 -6.27
N PHE A 62 -9.30 5.33 -5.01
CA PHE A 62 -10.08 4.88 -3.86
C PHE A 62 -11.43 5.61 -3.74
N THR A 63 -11.58 6.78 -4.38
CA THR A 63 -12.81 7.59 -4.38
C THR A 63 -13.53 7.63 -5.72
N GLN A 64 -13.16 6.78 -6.69
CA GLN A 64 -13.87 6.74 -7.97
C GLN A 64 -15.38 6.46 -7.80
N PRO A 65 -15.81 5.53 -6.92
CA PRO A 65 -17.21 5.46 -6.52
C PRO A 65 -17.59 6.73 -5.75
N PRO A 66 -18.67 7.44 -6.13
CA PRO A 66 -19.13 8.64 -5.42
C PRO A 66 -19.24 8.43 -3.91
N GLU A 67 -19.63 7.25 -3.48
CA GLU A 67 -19.81 6.83 -2.09
C GLU A 67 -18.49 6.86 -1.30
N GLY A 68 -17.37 6.45 -1.90
CA GLY A 68 -16.05 6.51 -1.27
C GLY A 68 -15.62 7.95 -0.96
N SER A 69 -16.03 8.90 -1.80
CA SER A 69 -15.77 10.33 -1.56
C SER A 69 -16.60 10.91 -0.41
N ILE A 70 -17.81 10.36 -0.14
CA ILE A 70 -18.69 10.81 0.96
C ILE A 70 -18.01 10.58 2.31
N VAL A 71 -17.41 9.41 2.53
CA VAL A 71 -16.76 9.10 3.81
C VAL A 71 -15.62 10.07 4.11
N MET A 72 -14.79 10.36 3.11
CA MET A 72 -13.60 11.19 3.29
C MET A 72 -13.87 12.70 3.28
N GLY A 73 -14.77 13.16 2.41
CA GLY A 73 -15.07 14.59 2.21
C GLY A 73 -16.22 15.12 3.06
N VAL A 74 -17.25 14.31 3.31
CA VAL A 74 -18.50 14.76 3.97
C VAL A 74 -18.62 14.23 5.39
N SER A 75 -18.48 12.91 5.57
CA SER A 75 -18.73 12.23 6.85
C SER A 75 -17.65 12.53 7.87
N THR A 76 -16.39 12.20 7.55
CA THR A 76 -15.25 12.46 8.43
C THR A 76 -14.67 13.86 8.22
N LYS A 77 -14.83 14.43 7.01
CA LYS A 77 -14.20 15.67 6.55
C LYS A 77 -12.67 15.67 6.67
N LYS A 78 -12.05 14.53 6.96
CA LYS A 78 -10.61 14.42 7.24
C LYS A 78 -9.78 14.77 6.00
N ALA A 79 -10.24 14.40 4.80
CA ALA A 79 -9.52 14.72 3.57
C ALA A 79 -9.49 16.23 3.26
N VAL A 80 -10.43 17.02 3.80
CA VAL A 80 -10.51 18.47 3.57
C VAL A 80 -9.93 19.26 4.74
N LYS A 81 -10.27 18.89 5.97
CA LYS A 81 -9.88 19.65 7.17
C LYS A 81 -8.55 19.22 7.78
N GLN A 82 -8.13 17.98 7.56
CA GLN A 82 -6.94 17.39 8.17
C GLN A 82 -6.21 16.47 7.17
N PRO A 83 -5.86 16.97 5.96
CA PRO A 83 -5.37 16.13 4.87
C PRO A 83 -4.11 15.35 5.23
N GLN A 84 -3.15 16.00 5.90
CA GLN A 84 -1.91 15.33 6.34
C GLN A 84 -2.21 14.19 7.32
N LYS A 85 -3.00 14.48 8.37
CA LYS A 85 -3.38 13.44 9.33
C LYS A 85 -4.12 12.28 8.68
N ARG A 86 -4.98 12.54 7.68
CA ARG A 86 -5.68 11.47 6.95
C ARG A 86 -4.71 10.57 6.18
N ALA A 87 -3.67 11.18 5.58
CA ALA A 87 -2.59 10.47 4.92
C ALA A 87 -1.79 9.65 5.93
N ASP A 88 -1.30 10.27 7.01
CA ASP A 88 -0.50 9.61 8.05
C ASP A 88 -1.25 8.41 8.67
N ASP A 89 -2.53 8.61 9.04
CA ASP A 89 -3.41 7.54 9.56
C ASP A 89 -3.45 6.33 8.58
N THR A 90 -3.36 6.56 7.26
CA THR A 90 -3.35 5.47 6.25
C THR A 90 -1.96 4.86 6.09
N LEU A 91 -0.95 5.70 5.91
CA LEU A 91 0.42 5.26 5.59
C LEU A 91 1.03 4.48 6.75
N GLN A 92 0.69 4.84 7.99
CA GLN A 92 1.10 4.07 9.15
C GLN A 92 0.63 2.61 9.05
N HIS A 93 -0.62 2.35 8.66
CA HIS A 93 -1.09 0.97 8.46
C HIS A 93 -0.34 0.26 7.33
N PHE A 94 -0.10 0.93 6.20
CA PHE A 94 0.65 0.34 5.09
C PHE A 94 2.08 -0.02 5.47
N TRP A 95 2.78 0.84 6.21
CA TRP A 95 4.13 0.53 6.69
C TRP A 95 4.16 -0.70 7.60
N PHE A 96 3.20 -0.80 8.53
CA PHE A 96 3.04 -2.01 9.35
C PHE A 96 2.79 -3.25 8.49
N TRP A 97 1.95 -3.13 7.45
CA TRP A 97 1.67 -4.27 6.61
C TRP A 97 2.92 -4.69 5.85
N PHE A 98 3.60 -3.75 5.18
CA PHE A 98 4.77 -4.05 4.34
C PHE A 98 5.94 -4.63 5.14
N GLU A 99 6.15 -4.19 6.38
CA GLU A 99 7.20 -4.72 7.24
C GLU A 99 6.93 -6.14 7.74
N PHE A 100 5.71 -6.41 8.23
CA PHE A 100 5.43 -7.65 8.96
C PHE A 100 4.85 -8.78 8.09
N GLY A 101 4.17 -8.46 6.99
CA GLY A 101 3.52 -9.45 6.12
C GLY A 101 2.24 -10.08 6.71
N PRO A 102 1.44 -10.80 5.89
CA PRO A 102 0.07 -11.20 6.25
C PRO A 102 -0.05 -12.25 7.34
N ASP A 103 0.99 -13.04 7.59
CA ASP A 103 0.94 -14.10 8.59
C ASP A 103 1.27 -13.58 10.01
N HIS A 104 1.87 -12.40 10.12
CA HIS A 104 2.39 -11.86 11.38
C HIS A 104 1.29 -11.21 12.26
N PRO A 105 1.32 -11.39 13.60
CA PRO A 105 0.28 -10.89 14.50
C PRO A 105 0.10 -9.37 14.46
N ASN A 106 1.19 -8.58 14.37
CA ASN A 106 1.10 -7.12 14.31
C ASN A 106 0.38 -6.62 13.04
N MET A 107 0.60 -7.28 11.90
CA MET A 107 -0.11 -6.97 10.67
C MET A 107 -1.60 -7.30 10.83
N LYS A 108 -1.93 -8.49 11.35
CA LYS A 108 -3.32 -8.92 11.59
C LYS A 108 -4.06 -7.96 12.54
N ALA A 109 -3.40 -7.51 13.60
CA ALA A 109 -3.94 -6.53 14.53
C ALA A 109 -4.18 -5.16 13.86
N SER A 110 -3.23 -4.69 13.05
CA SER A 110 -3.35 -3.46 12.26
C SER A 110 -4.55 -3.55 11.29
N LEU A 111 -4.70 -4.66 10.59
CA LEU A 111 -5.83 -4.88 9.67
C LEU A 111 -7.17 -5.00 10.40
N ALA A 112 -7.21 -5.69 11.54
CA ALA A 112 -8.41 -5.78 12.36
C ALA A 112 -8.88 -4.39 12.83
N HIS A 113 -7.95 -3.51 13.19
CA HIS A 113 -8.27 -2.11 13.49
C HIS A 113 -8.92 -1.40 12.30
N VAL A 114 -8.36 -1.55 11.09
CA VAL A 114 -8.94 -0.97 9.87
C VAL A 114 -10.35 -1.50 9.61
N ASN A 115 -10.59 -2.81 9.78
CA ASN A 115 -11.93 -3.38 9.64
C ASN A 115 -12.94 -2.76 10.61
N LEU A 116 -12.57 -2.57 11.88
CA LEU A 116 -13.45 -1.93 12.87
C LEU A 116 -13.78 -0.47 12.50
N VAL A 117 -12.79 0.26 11.97
CA VAL A 117 -12.99 1.63 11.48
C VAL A 117 -13.94 1.63 10.28
N HIS A 118 -13.72 0.75 9.29
CA HIS A 118 -14.59 0.63 8.12
C HIS A 118 -16.02 0.25 8.51
N GLU A 119 -16.20 -0.72 9.41
CA GLU A 119 -17.52 -1.11 9.92
C GLU A 119 -18.21 0.03 10.68
N SER A 120 -17.48 0.77 11.51
CA SER A 120 -18.06 1.92 12.20
C SER A 120 -18.50 3.02 11.24
N LEU A 121 -17.78 3.20 10.12
CA LEU A 121 -18.11 4.20 9.10
C LEU A 121 -19.25 3.75 8.20
N SER A 122 -19.33 2.46 7.85
CA SER A 122 -20.41 1.91 7.03
C SER A 122 -21.77 2.02 7.73
N LYS A 123 -21.83 1.78 9.05
CA LYS A 123 -23.04 1.99 9.86
C LYS A 123 -23.60 3.41 9.78
N LYS A 124 -22.73 4.41 9.57
CA LYS A 124 -23.11 5.82 9.44
C LYS A 124 -23.31 6.26 7.99
N ASN A 125 -22.70 5.55 7.05
CA ASN A 125 -22.73 5.84 5.62
C ASN A 125 -22.90 4.51 4.86
N PRO A 126 -24.13 4.00 4.73
CA PRO A 126 -24.38 2.74 4.05
C PRO A 126 -23.89 2.77 2.60
N ASN A 127 -23.52 1.61 2.07
CA ASN A 127 -23.02 1.36 0.71
C ASN A 127 -21.65 2.02 0.41
N THR A 128 -20.85 2.34 1.43
CA THR A 128 -19.53 2.98 1.25
C THR A 128 -18.35 2.01 1.35
N PHE A 129 -18.58 0.78 1.85
CA PHE A 129 -17.58 -0.29 1.96
C PHE A 129 -18.10 -1.61 1.36
N VAL A 130 -18.73 -1.53 0.18
CA VAL A 130 -19.19 -2.72 -0.55
C VAL A 130 -18.01 -3.58 -1.02
N LYS A 131 -18.23 -4.89 -1.14
CA LYS A 131 -17.19 -5.89 -1.45
C LYS A 131 -16.35 -5.52 -2.68
N ARG A 132 -17.01 -5.06 -3.75
CA ARG A 132 -16.37 -4.63 -5.00
C ARG A 132 -15.28 -3.58 -4.76
N ASP A 133 -15.57 -2.56 -3.95
CA ASP A 133 -14.71 -1.39 -3.79
C ASP A 133 -13.51 -1.70 -2.90
N VAL A 134 -13.71 -2.54 -1.87
CA VAL A 134 -12.61 -3.03 -1.03
C VAL A 134 -11.66 -3.91 -1.85
N ILE A 135 -12.21 -4.83 -2.68
CA ILE A 135 -11.40 -5.67 -3.57
C ILE A 135 -10.63 -4.81 -4.59
N TYR A 136 -11.31 -3.86 -5.24
CA TYR A 136 -10.68 -2.95 -6.19
C TYR A 136 -9.51 -2.20 -5.56
N THR A 137 -9.73 -1.64 -4.36
CA THR A 137 -8.71 -0.88 -3.62
C THR A 137 -7.49 -1.76 -3.32
N CYS A 138 -7.69 -2.98 -2.81
CA CYS A 138 -6.59 -3.90 -2.53
C CYS A 138 -5.82 -4.30 -3.80
N CYS A 139 -6.52 -4.61 -4.88
CA CYS A 139 -5.89 -4.92 -6.17
C CYS A 139 -5.12 -3.73 -6.74
N TRP A 140 -5.66 -2.51 -6.58
CA TRP A 140 -4.97 -1.30 -7.02
C TRP A 140 -3.65 -1.13 -6.27
N ILE A 141 -3.66 -1.26 -4.93
CA ILE A 141 -2.46 -1.11 -4.09
C ILE A 141 -1.44 -2.20 -4.42
N ALA A 142 -1.87 -3.46 -4.58
CA ALA A 142 -1.01 -4.58 -4.96
C ALA A 142 -0.22 -4.28 -6.24
N CYS A 143 -0.87 -3.67 -7.22
CA CYS A 143 -0.29 -3.37 -8.52
C CYS A 143 0.37 -1.99 -8.63
N MET A 144 0.31 -1.14 -7.61
CA MET A 144 0.60 0.28 -7.80
C MET A 144 2.06 0.56 -8.15
N PHE A 145 3.04 -0.06 -7.47
CA PHE A 145 4.45 0.18 -7.79
C PHE A 145 4.83 -0.37 -9.17
N HIS A 146 4.25 -1.51 -9.56
CA HIS A 146 4.42 -2.03 -10.92
C HIS A 146 3.92 -1.01 -11.95
N ARG A 147 2.69 -0.50 -11.77
CA ARG A 147 2.08 0.47 -12.69
C ARG A 147 2.82 1.81 -12.70
N LEU A 148 3.26 2.30 -11.54
CA LEU A 148 4.03 3.53 -11.42
C LEU A 148 5.35 3.40 -12.18
N LYS A 149 6.12 2.33 -11.95
CA LYS A 149 7.37 2.06 -12.68
C LYS A 149 7.15 2.02 -14.19
N LEU A 150 6.14 1.28 -14.65
CA LEU A 150 5.82 1.21 -16.09
C LEU A 150 5.45 2.58 -16.67
N SER A 151 4.68 3.40 -15.94
CA SER A 151 4.29 4.74 -16.40
C SER A 151 5.48 5.70 -16.57
N LEU A 152 6.59 5.43 -15.88
CA LEU A 152 7.84 6.18 -15.96
C LEU A 152 8.83 5.57 -16.98
N GLY A 153 8.42 4.55 -17.74
CA GLY A 153 9.30 3.84 -18.68
C GLY A 153 10.32 2.92 -17.99
N LEU A 154 10.13 2.62 -16.70
CA LEU A 154 10.98 1.71 -15.94
C LEU A 154 10.46 0.27 -16.02
N ASN A 155 11.32 -0.69 -15.70
CA ASN A 155 10.89 -2.08 -15.52
C ASN A 155 9.98 -2.19 -14.28
N GLY A 156 8.79 -2.73 -14.48
CA GLY A 156 7.90 -3.10 -13.37
C GLY A 156 8.42 -4.34 -12.62
N TYR A 157 7.54 -4.92 -11.79
CA TYR A 157 7.81 -6.21 -11.14
C TYR A 157 8.26 -7.32 -12.10
N SER A 158 9.27 -8.09 -11.67
CA SER A 158 9.62 -9.39 -12.26
C SER A 158 8.51 -10.42 -12.05
N GLU A 159 8.58 -11.57 -12.73
CA GLU A 159 7.60 -12.66 -12.54
C GLU A 159 7.55 -13.15 -11.08
N LYS A 160 8.71 -13.29 -10.42
CA LYS A 160 8.75 -13.64 -8.98
C LYS A 160 8.02 -12.62 -8.12
N GLN A 161 8.25 -11.32 -8.38
CA GLN A 161 7.58 -10.25 -7.66
C GLN A 161 6.07 -10.23 -7.92
N LYS A 162 5.62 -10.52 -9.14
CA LYS A 162 4.18 -10.63 -9.47
C LYS A 162 3.50 -11.76 -8.70
N ILE A 163 4.12 -12.95 -8.67
CA ILE A 163 3.60 -14.11 -7.93
C ILE A 163 3.55 -13.79 -6.43
N ALA A 164 4.66 -13.30 -5.88
CA ALA A 164 4.76 -12.95 -4.47
C ALA A 164 3.70 -11.90 -4.07
N THR A 165 3.59 -10.82 -4.84
CA THR A 165 2.58 -9.76 -4.64
C THR A 165 1.16 -10.31 -4.68
N ASN A 166 0.87 -11.21 -5.63
CA ASN A 166 -0.45 -11.83 -5.74
C ASN A 166 -0.79 -12.63 -4.48
N ILE A 167 0.09 -13.52 -4.03
CA ILE A 167 -0.12 -14.34 -2.83
C ILE A 167 -0.25 -13.45 -1.59
N TYR A 168 0.66 -12.48 -1.45
CA TYR A 168 0.69 -11.52 -0.36
C TYR A 168 -0.66 -10.83 -0.20
N TRP A 169 -1.11 -10.14 -1.26
CA TRP A 169 -2.34 -9.37 -1.21
C TRP A 169 -3.60 -10.23 -1.20
N LYS A 170 -3.58 -11.44 -1.80
CA LYS A 170 -4.68 -12.40 -1.66
C LYS A 170 -4.92 -12.76 -0.19
N LYS A 171 -3.86 -12.98 0.59
CA LYS A 171 -3.98 -13.23 2.03
C LYS A 171 -4.51 -12.00 2.78
N ILE A 172 -4.06 -10.79 2.45
CA ILE A 172 -4.59 -9.55 3.06
C ILE A 172 -6.09 -9.40 2.76
N VAL A 173 -6.48 -9.54 1.49
CA VAL A 173 -7.87 -9.42 1.03
C VAL A 173 -8.77 -10.41 1.76
N ALA A 174 -8.30 -11.63 2.01
CA ALA A 174 -9.08 -12.64 2.74
C ALA A 174 -9.45 -12.26 4.18
N MET A 175 -8.73 -11.29 4.77
CA MET A 175 -8.95 -10.83 6.14
C MET A 175 -9.77 -9.53 6.21
N PHE A 176 -10.02 -8.87 5.08
CA PHE A 176 -10.85 -7.67 5.04
C PHE A 176 -12.34 -8.00 5.14
N TRP A 177 -13.09 -7.06 5.73
CA TRP A 177 -14.55 -7.11 5.80
C TRP A 177 -15.15 -6.07 4.85
N SER A 178 -16.34 -6.38 4.35
CA SER A 178 -17.22 -5.46 3.63
C SER A 178 -18.60 -5.42 4.28
N GLU A 179 -19.45 -4.52 3.81
CA GLU A 179 -20.87 -4.51 4.18
C GLU A 179 -21.57 -5.83 3.79
N ASP A 180 -21.05 -6.55 2.78
CA ASP A 180 -21.53 -7.85 2.32
C ASP A 180 -20.96 -9.05 3.12
N GLY A 181 -20.23 -8.78 4.21
CA GLY A 181 -19.51 -9.78 5.00
C GLY A 181 -18.04 -9.95 4.59
N LEU A 182 -17.45 -11.11 4.90
CA LEU A 182 -16.05 -11.40 4.59
C LEU A 182 -15.81 -11.44 3.08
N LEU A 183 -14.76 -10.78 2.58
CA LEU A 183 -14.53 -10.69 1.13
C LEU A 183 -14.35 -12.07 0.45
N THR A 184 -13.83 -13.07 1.15
CA THR A 184 -13.61 -14.41 0.59
C THR A 184 -14.72 -15.41 0.88
N VAL A 185 -15.73 -15.04 1.67
CA VAL A 185 -16.96 -15.84 1.76
C VAL A 185 -17.85 -15.43 0.58
N ILE A 186 -18.18 -16.40 -0.26
CA ILE A 186 -19.33 -16.28 -1.17
C ILE A 186 -20.53 -16.65 -0.31
N LEU A 187 -21.38 -15.67 0.01
CA LEU A 187 -22.67 -15.99 0.63
C LEU A 187 -23.45 -16.87 -0.38
N PRO A 188 -24.02 -18.00 0.06
CA PRO A 188 -24.76 -18.91 -0.80
C PRO A 188 -25.99 -18.26 -1.45
#